data_AF-A0A7U9QW09-F1
#
_entry.id   AF-A0A7U9QW09-F1
#
_cell.length_a   1.000
_cell.length_b   1.000
_cell.length_c   1.000
_cell.angle_alpha   90.00
_cell.angle_beta   90.00
_cell.angle_gamma   90.00
#
_symmetry.space_group_name_H-M   'P 1'
#
loop_
_entity.id
_entity.type
_entity.pdbx_description
1 polymer ?
#
loop_
_entity_poly.entity_id
_entity_poly.type
_entity_poly.pdbx_seq_one_letter_code
_entity_poly.pdbx_strand_id
1 'polypeptide(L)'
;MGYILNQKYFSIKYSFYSYEDITFGNLDNPNLFARIGDKITGTFHVLGYSYGVPVFSLEGIKNVLIVLVVIIFIYCCCNIIKNCKDYSSIQLNAVIFVISSILFNLFIFILTDNFVARYFVPVIIWIIIVFAAYLNRKAELLWEKIVKLGIGVVLAFYMFIACMHTVQWVETIKANDHRMEAIAFLKGNNYSFGYSTYWNGNIVTALTNEEVELANILSPETMDYYMWNTNKEYYVEGYHSRKCFIILTSDEVEQYAECPVILGGNIVY
;
A
#
# COMPACT_ATOMS: atom_id res chain seq x y z
N MET A 1 7.68 -17.55 13.78
CA MET A 1 8.43 -18.28 12.75
C MET A 1 9.01 -17.34 11.69
N GLY A 2 8.20 -16.45 11.07
CA GLY A 2 8.68 -15.49 10.06
C GLY A 2 9.79 -14.52 10.52
N TYR A 3 9.68 -13.96 11.73
CA TYR A 3 10.73 -13.08 12.28
C TYR A 3 12.08 -13.80 12.42
N ILE A 4 12.08 -15.05 12.88
CA ILE A 4 13.31 -15.84 13.08
C ILE A 4 13.96 -16.16 11.72
N LEU A 5 13.16 -16.54 10.70
CA LEU A 5 13.68 -16.79 9.36
C LEU A 5 14.26 -15.52 8.74
N ASN A 6 13.59 -14.38 8.89
CA ASN A 6 14.08 -13.09 8.42
C ASN A 6 15.41 -12.73 9.12
N GLN A 7 15.41 -12.72 10.45
CA GLN A 7 16.58 -12.31 11.24
C GLN A 7 17.76 -13.28 11.22
N LYS A 8 17.54 -14.59 11.04
CA LYS A 8 18.64 -15.57 11.08
C LYS A 8 19.10 -16.08 9.73
N TYR A 9 18.21 -16.15 8.74
CA TYR A 9 18.54 -16.76 7.45
C TYR A 9 18.66 -15.70 6.36
N PHE A 10 17.62 -14.90 6.17
CA PHE A 10 17.63 -13.92 5.09
C PHE A 10 18.56 -12.74 5.38
N SER A 11 18.69 -12.32 6.64
CA SER A 11 19.58 -11.22 7.05
C SER A 11 21.05 -11.47 6.72
N ILE A 12 21.45 -12.73 6.47
CA ILE A 12 22.81 -13.06 6.05
C ILE A 12 23.07 -12.52 4.64
N LYS A 13 22.12 -12.70 3.71
CA LYS A 13 22.27 -12.32 2.30
C LYS A 13 21.63 -10.97 1.97
N TYR A 14 20.57 -10.60 2.68
CA TYR A 14 19.76 -9.42 2.39
C TYR A 14 19.77 -8.43 3.56
N SER A 15 19.68 -7.14 3.22
CA SER A 15 19.51 -6.07 4.20
C SER A 15 18.02 -5.72 4.34
N PHE A 16 17.54 -5.58 5.59
CA PHE A 16 16.15 -5.27 5.90
C PHE A 16 16.04 -3.98 6.71
N TYR A 17 14.95 -3.26 6.51
CA TYR A 17 14.64 -2.07 7.29
C TYR A 17 14.24 -2.46 8.72
N SER A 18 14.86 -1.81 9.71
CA SER A 18 14.51 -1.98 11.13
C SER A 18 13.43 -0.98 11.52
N TYR A 19 12.50 -1.40 12.36
CA TYR A 19 11.46 -0.54 12.95
C TYR A 19 11.76 -0.21 14.43
N GLU A 20 13.00 -0.44 14.88
CA GLU A 20 13.42 -0.21 16.27
C GLU A 20 13.38 1.28 16.65
N ASP A 21 13.46 2.18 15.67
CA ASP A 21 13.47 3.64 15.87
C ASP A 21 12.06 4.28 15.80
N ILE A 22 10.97 3.48 15.82
CA ILE A 22 9.63 4.06 15.89
C ILE A 22 9.44 4.74 17.25
N THR A 23 9.27 6.06 17.21
CA THR A 23 9.01 6.88 18.39
C THR A 23 7.52 7.21 18.55
N PHE A 24 7.13 7.50 19.79
CA PHE A 24 5.87 8.19 20.04
C PHE A 24 5.93 9.58 19.44
N GLY A 25 4.84 9.96 18.78
CA GLY A 25 4.74 11.26 18.18
C GLY A 25 4.62 12.37 19.20
N ASN A 26 5.04 13.56 18.80
CA ASN A 26 4.91 14.75 19.63
C ASN A 26 3.40 15.11 19.77
N LEU A 27 2.87 14.99 20.99
CA LEU A 27 1.48 15.29 21.34
C LEU A 27 1.25 16.75 21.73
N ASP A 28 2.30 17.50 22.03
CA ASP A 28 2.24 18.91 22.45
C ASP A 28 2.08 19.87 21.26
N ASN A 29 2.13 19.34 20.03
CA ASN A 29 1.91 20.11 18.81
C ASN A 29 0.39 20.41 18.64
N PRO A 30 -0.03 21.66 18.34
CA PRO A 30 -1.45 22.06 18.21
C PRO A 30 -2.29 21.33 17.14
N ASN A 31 -1.73 20.34 16.45
CA ASN A 31 -2.33 19.63 15.32
C ASN A 31 -2.91 18.24 15.66
N LEU A 32 -3.24 17.93 16.93
CA LEU A 32 -3.86 16.65 17.29
C LEU A 32 -5.11 16.32 16.44
N PHE A 33 -5.97 17.32 16.21
CA PHE A 33 -7.15 17.15 15.35
C PHE A 33 -6.79 16.84 13.90
N ALA A 34 -5.72 17.45 13.37
CA ALA A 34 -5.23 17.13 12.03
C ALA A 34 -4.70 15.70 11.97
N ARG A 35 -3.93 15.26 12.98
CA ARG A 35 -3.47 13.87 13.09
C ARG A 35 -4.63 12.88 13.10
N ILE A 36 -5.66 13.15 13.89
CA ILE A 36 -6.88 12.32 13.93
C ILE A 36 -7.54 12.29 12.56
N GLY A 37 -7.70 13.45 11.91
CA GLY A 37 -8.27 13.56 10.56
C GLY A 37 -7.49 12.75 9.53
N ASP A 38 -6.16 12.83 9.54
CA ASP A 38 -5.28 12.07 8.65
C ASP A 38 -5.43 10.55 8.85
N LYS A 39 -5.50 10.09 10.11
CA LYS A 39 -5.61 8.66 10.41
C LYS A 39 -6.99 8.13 10.03
N ILE A 40 -8.04 8.90 10.29
CA ILE A 40 -9.40 8.56 9.84
C ILE A 40 -9.42 8.50 8.32
N THR A 41 -8.88 9.49 7.62
CA THR A 41 -8.88 9.49 6.15
C THR A 41 -8.05 8.34 5.57
N GLY A 42 -6.99 7.93 6.27
CA GLY A 42 -6.26 6.70 5.98
C GLY A 42 -7.15 5.45 5.90
N THR A 43 -8.20 5.35 6.73
CA THR A 43 -9.17 4.23 6.65
C THR A 43 -10.00 4.28 5.36
N PHE A 44 -10.37 5.47 4.90
CA PHE A 44 -11.07 5.67 3.62
C PHE A 44 -10.16 5.33 2.44
N HIS A 45 -8.87 5.64 2.51
CA HIS A 45 -7.90 5.24 1.48
C HIS A 45 -7.73 3.74 1.34
N VAL A 46 -7.79 2.99 2.45
CA VAL A 46 -7.77 1.53 2.38
C VAL A 46 -9.00 0.98 1.66
N LEU A 47 -10.14 1.66 1.77
CA LEU A 47 -11.34 1.35 0.98
C LEU A 47 -11.26 1.91 -0.46
N GLY A 48 -10.15 2.55 -0.85
CA GLY A 48 -9.91 3.03 -2.21
C GLY A 48 -10.35 4.46 -2.49
N TYR A 49 -10.54 5.30 -1.47
CA TYR A 49 -10.91 6.71 -1.65
C TYR A 49 -9.80 7.50 -2.37
N SER A 50 -10.18 8.29 -3.39
CA SER A 50 -9.29 9.14 -4.19
C SER A 50 -9.53 10.63 -3.90
N TYR A 51 -8.48 11.46 -3.83
CA TYR A 51 -8.62 12.91 -3.72
C TYR A 51 -8.60 13.61 -5.07
N GLY A 52 -9.20 14.81 -5.14
CA GLY A 52 -9.09 15.69 -6.32
C GLY A 52 -9.84 15.19 -7.56
N VAL A 53 -10.74 14.22 -7.40
CA VAL A 53 -11.48 13.61 -8.53
C VAL A 53 -12.84 14.27 -8.74
N PRO A 54 -13.31 14.41 -10.00
CA PRO A 54 -14.66 14.89 -10.28
C PRO A 54 -15.73 13.97 -9.69
N VAL A 55 -16.80 14.54 -9.11
CA VAL A 55 -17.87 13.78 -8.44
C VAL A 55 -18.58 12.79 -9.36
N PHE A 56 -18.77 13.14 -10.64
CA PHE A 56 -19.44 12.30 -11.64
C PHE A 56 -18.50 11.38 -12.45
N SER A 57 -17.23 11.26 -12.06
CA SER A 57 -16.32 10.27 -12.64
C SER A 57 -16.52 8.88 -12.00
N LEU A 58 -15.92 7.84 -12.59
CA LEU A 58 -15.91 6.51 -11.98
C LEU A 58 -15.32 6.55 -10.55
N GLU A 59 -14.27 7.35 -10.35
CA GLU A 59 -13.65 7.56 -9.04
C GLU A 59 -14.53 8.34 -8.07
N GLY A 60 -15.26 9.36 -8.56
CA GLY A 60 -16.22 10.10 -7.77
C GLY A 60 -17.38 9.22 -7.29
N ILE A 61 -17.92 8.38 -8.18
CA ILE A 61 -18.96 7.39 -7.83
C ILE A 61 -18.44 6.39 -6.80
N LYS A 62 -17.22 5.87 -7.00
CA LYS A 62 -16.53 5.00 -6.03
C LYS A 62 -16.43 5.67 -4.65
N ASN A 63 -16.01 6.94 -4.58
CA ASN A 63 -15.92 7.68 -3.32
C ASN A 63 -17.26 7.78 -2.59
N VAL A 64 -18.36 8.08 -3.32
CA VAL A 64 -19.71 8.12 -2.74
C VAL A 64 -20.09 6.75 -2.16
N LEU A 65 -19.79 5.66 -2.88
CA LEU A 65 -20.06 4.30 -2.42
C LEU A 65 -19.25 3.95 -1.17
N ILE A 66 -17.99 4.38 -1.06
CA ILE A 66 -17.17 4.18 0.16
C ILE A 66 -17.84 4.86 1.37
N VAL A 67 -18.31 6.09 1.22
CA VAL A 67 -19.03 6.80 2.29
C VAL A 67 -20.29 6.04 2.69
N LEU A 68 -21.06 5.53 1.73
CA LEU A 68 -22.23 4.69 2.00
C LEU A 68 -21.85 3.38 2.71
N VAL A 69 -20.77 2.71 2.32
CA VAL A 69 -20.26 1.49 2.97
C VAL A 69 -19.91 1.77 4.44
N VAL A 70 -19.26 2.90 4.73
CA VAL A 70 -18.94 3.31 6.11
C VAL A 70 -20.21 3.59 6.92
N ILE A 71 -21.19 4.29 6.34
CA ILE A 71 -22.49 4.55 7.00
C ILE A 71 -23.21 3.23 7.29
N ILE A 72 -23.25 2.30 6.32
CA ILE A 72 -23.86 0.98 6.48
C ILE A 72 -23.12 0.18 7.55
N PHE A 73 -21.79 0.23 7.60
CA PHE A 73 -20.98 -0.43 8.62
C PHE A 73 -21.35 0.06 10.02
N ILE A 74 -21.39 1.38 10.22
CA ILE A 74 -21.79 1.99 11.50
C ILE A 74 -23.22 1.57 11.87
N TYR A 75 -24.15 1.63 10.91
CA TYR A 75 -25.52 1.19 11.11
C TYR A 75 -25.61 -0.28 11.53
N CYS A 76 -24.90 -1.20 10.85
CA CYS A 76 -24.87 -2.62 11.19
C CYS A 76 -24.31 -2.84 12.60
N CYS A 77 -23.19 -2.20 12.94
CA CYS A 77 -22.61 -2.24 14.29
C CYS A 77 -23.61 -1.80 15.35
N CYS A 78 -24.21 -0.60 15.18
CA CYS A 78 -25.19 -0.08 16.12
C CYS A 78 -26.43 -0.98 16.24
N ASN A 79 -26.92 -1.54 15.13
CA ASN A 79 -28.07 -2.42 15.15
C ASN A 79 -27.79 -3.74 15.88
N ILE A 80 -26.61 -4.34 15.65
CA ILE A 80 -26.21 -5.59 16.30
C ILE A 80 -26.05 -5.38 17.80
N ILE A 81 -25.40 -4.29 18.22
CA ILE A 81 -25.19 -3.98 19.64
C ILE A 81 -26.52 -3.68 20.35
N LYS A 82 -27.41 -2.89 19.74
CA LYS A 82 -28.72 -2.56 20.33
C LYS A 82 -29.64 -3.78 20.44
N ASN A 83 -29.61 -4.66 19.44
CA ASN A 83 -30.44 -5.86 19.40
C ASN A 83 -29.64 -7.12 19.73
N CYS A 84 -28.71 -7.05 20.69
CA CYS A 84 -27.75 -8.11 21.00
C CYS A 84 -28.39 -9.48 21.30
N LYS A 85 -29.64 -9.50 21.76
CA LYS A 85 -30.42 -10.73 22.02
C LYS A 85 -30.79 -11.51 20.75
N ASP A 86 -30.83 -10.84 19.60
CA ASP A 86 -31.20 -11.45 18.31
C ASP A 86 -30.02 -12.13 17.61
N TYR A 87 -28.80 -11.94 18.15
CA TYR A 87 -27.56 -12.43 17.55
C TYR A 87 -26.89 -13.47 18.43
N SER A 88 -26.18 -14.40 17.80
CA SER A 88 -25.36 -15.35 18.54
C SER A 88 -24.20 -14.65 19.25
N SER A 89 -23.73 -15.22 20.37
CA SER A 89 -22.56 -14.70 21.08
C SER A 89 -21.32 -14.60 20.20
N ILE A 90 -21.16 -15.51 19.23
CA ILE A 90 -20.05 -15.47 18.26
C ILE A 90 -20.15 -14.23 17.37
N GLN A 91 -21.33 -13.93 16.81
CA GLN A 91 -21.53 -12.74 15.98
C GLN A 91 -21.32 -11.45 16.78
N LEU A 92 -21.82 -11.40 18.02
CA LEU A 92 -21.65 -10.24 18.88
C LEU A 92 -20.17 -10.02 19.22
N ASN A 93 -19.46 -11.07 19.63
CA ASN A 93 -18.03 -11.00 19.94
C ASN A 93 -17.19 -10.61 18.72
N ALA A 94 -17.55 -11.08 17.52
CA ALA A 94 -16.88 -10.69 16.29
C ALA A 94 -17.05 -9.19 16.01
N VAL A 95 -18.26 -8.63 16.16
CA VAL A 95 -18.50 -7.19 15.98
C VAL A 95 -17.70 -6.37 17.00
N ILE A 96 -17.72 -6.78 18.28
CA ILE A 96 -16.94 -6.11 19.33
C ILE A 96 -15.46 -6.17 19.00
N PHE A 97 -14.95 -7.34 18.58
CA PHE A 97 -13.56 -7.50 18.16
C PHE A 97 -13.18 -6.55 17.01
N VAL A 98 -14.02 -6.42 15.99
CA VAL A 98 -13.75 -5.50 14.86
C VAL A 98 -13.71 -4.06 15.32
N ILE A 99 -14.70 -3.62 16.12
CA ILE A 99 -14.74 -2.25 16.65
C ILE A 99 -13.52 -1.97 17.53
N SER A 100 -13.22 -2.86 18.48
CA SER A 100 -12.05 -2.74 19.36
C SER A 100 -10.75 -2.73 18.58
N SER A 101 -10.62 -3.54 17.52
CA SER A 101 -9.42 -3.58 16.68
C SER A 101 -9.23 -2.27 15.90
N ILE A 102 -10.31 -1.70 15.34
CA ILE A 102 -10.27 -0.40 14.66
C ILE A 102 -9.87 0.70 15.64
N LEU A 103 -10.51 0.77 16.81
CA LEU A 103 -10.23 1.78 17.83
C LEU A 103 -8.81 1.66 18.38
N PHE A 104 -8.35 0.44 18.65
CA PHE A 104 -6.99 0.20 19.13
C PHE A 104 -5.93 0.60 18.10
N ASN A 105 -6.14 0.26 16.82
CA ASN A 105 -5.21 0.66 15.76
C ASN A 105 -5.23 2.17 15.52
N LEU A 106 -6.40 2.80 15.53
CA LEU A 106 -6.51 4.27 15.48
C LEU A 106 -5.73 4.91 16.64
N PHE A 107 -5.90 4.39 17.86
CA PHE A 107 -5.16 4.87 19.03
C PHE A 107 -3.65 4.76 18.83
N ILE A 108 -3.13 3.60 18.42
CA ILE A 108 -1.69 3.40 18.18
C ILE A 108 -1.18 4.34 17.07
N PHE A 109 -1.91 4.48 15.96
CA PHE A 109 -1.47 5.31 14.84
C PHE A 109 -1.61 6.81 15.09
N ILE A 110 -2.51 7.24 15.99
CA ILE A 110 -2.56 8.62 16.44
C ILE A 110 -1.32 8.94 17.29
N LEU A 111 -0.89 8.00 18.14
CA LEU A 111 0.22 8.18 19.06
C LEU A 111 1.61 7.97 18.45
N THR A 112 1.73 7.36 17.27
CA THR A 112 3.03 7.06 16.62
C THR A 112 3.25 7.94 15.39
N ASP A 113 4.50 8.24 15.07
CA ASP A 113 4.87 9.09 13.92
C ASP A 113 5.09 8.30 12.62
N ASN A 114 5.12 6.96 12.67
CA ASN A 114 5.27 6.12 11.49
C ASN A 114 3.92 5.51 11.05
N PHE A 115 3.21 6.23 10.19
CA PHE A 115 1.90 5.80 9.69
C PHE A 115 1.85 5.78 8.16
N VAL A 116 1.37 4.65 7.62
CA VAL A 116 0.96 4.54 6.22
C VAL A 116 -0.43 3.91 6.20
N ALA A 117 -1.34 4.45 5.37
CA ALA A 117 -2.74 4.01 5.31
C ALA A 117 -2.90 2.48 5.18
N ARG A 118 -1.99 1.83 4.43
CA ARG A 118 -1.98 0.37 4.24
C ARG A 118 -1.92 -0.45 5.54
N TYR A 119 -1.45 0.14 6.65
CA TYR A 119 -1.43 -0.54 7.94
C TYR A 119 -2.82 -0.79 8.53
N PHE A 120 -3.87 -0.14 8.01
CA PHE A 120 -5.26 -0.45 8.38
C PHE A 120 -5.83 -1.69 7.68
N VAL A 121 -5.20 -2.19 6.60
CA VAL A 121 -5.71 -3.33 5.81
C VAL A 121 -6.04 -4.55 6.68
N PRO A 122 -5.16 -5.02 7.61
CA PRO A 122 -5.44 -6.21 8.43
C PRO A 122 -6.66 -6.07 9.35
N VAL A 123 -7.13 -4.85 9.59
CA VAL A 123 -8.26 -4.55 10.45
C VAL A 123 -9.52 -4.28 9.64
N ILE A 124 -9.41 -3.46 8.59
CA ILE A 124 -10.53 -3.07 7.73
C ILE A 124 -11.09 -4.28 6.98
N ILE A 125 -10.28 -5.30 6.66
CA ILE A 125 -10.79 -6.52 6.02
C ILE A 125 -11.91 -7.20 6.82
N TRP A 126 -11.91 -7.06 8.15
CA TRP A 126 -12.88 -7.72 9.02
C TRP A 126 -14.26 -7.05 9.04
N ILE A 127 -14.44 -5.86 8.43
CA ILE A 127 -15.77 -5.24 8.32
C ILE A 127 -16.78 -6.16 7.59
N ILE A 128 -16.28 -7.05 6.73
CA ILE A 128 -17.10 -8.04 6.02
C ILE A 128 -17.82 -8.98 6.99
N ILE A 129 -17.22 -9.31 8.14
CA ILE A 129 -17.85 -10.16 9.14
C ILE A 129 -19.05 -9.44 9.78
N VAL A 130 -18.97 -8.12 9.96
CA VAL A 130 -20.08 -7.33 10.48
C VAL A 130 -21.25 -7.32 9.49
N PHE A 131 -20.98 -7.13 8.20
CA PHE A 131 -22.01 -7.24 7.16
C PHE A 131 -22.61 -8.64 7.11
N ALA A 132 -21.79 -9.68 7.16
CA ALA A 132 -22.25 -11.07 7.17
C ALA A 132 -23.11 -11.36 8.40
N ALA A 133 -22.72 -10.89 9.60
CA ALA A 133 -23.49 -11.06 10.83
C ALA A 133 -24.88 -10.40 10.73
N TYR A 134 -24.94 -9.16 10.25
CA TYR A 134 -26.20 -8.45 10.03
C TYR A 134 -27.08 -9.15 8.98
N LEU A 135 -26.49 -9.52 7.83
CA LEU A 135 -27.21 -10.15 6.73
C LEU A 135 -27.66 -11.59 7.05
N ASN A 136 -27.02 -12.28 8.00
CA ASN A 136 -27.43 -13.62 8.43
C ASN A 136 -28.59 -13.61 9.44
N ARG A 137 -28.92 -12.46 10.05
CA ARG A 137 -30.06 -12.37 10.99
C ARG A 137 -31.37 -12.68 10.26
N LYS A 138 -32.27 -13.44 10.89
CA LYS A 138 -33.64 -13.63 10.36
C LYS A 138 -34.35 -12.28 10.27
N ALA A 139 -34.98 -12.02 9.14
CA ALA A 139 -35.76 -10.81 8.90
C ALA A 139 -37.24 -11.18 8.87
N GLU A 140 -37.99 -10.73 9.86
CA GLU A 140 -39.43 -11.04 9.98
C GLU A 140 -40.26 -9.97 9.27
N LEU A 141 -39.90 -8.71 9.47
CA LEU A 141 -40.58 -7.56 8.89
C LEU A 141 -40.14 -7.32 7.44
N LEU A 142 -41.07 -6.85 6.60
CA LEU A 142 -40.78 -6.51 5.19
C LEU A 142 -39.68 -5.45 5.08
N TRP A 143 -39.71 -4.44 5.95
CA TRP A 143 -38.69 -3.38 5.99
C TRP A 143 -37.28 -3.92 6.20
N GLU A 144 -37.11 -4.90 7.09
CA GLU A 144 -35.80 -5.52 7.34
C GLU A 144 -35.27 -6.27 6.11
N LYS A 145 -36.17 -6.93 5.37
CA LYS A 145 -35.82 -7.59 4.10
C LYS A 145 -35.37 -6.57 3.05
N ILE A 146 -36.07 -5.43 2.95
CA ILE A 146 -35.71 -4.33 2.04
C ILE A 146 -34.35 -3.74 2.42
N VAL A 147 -34.10 -3.46 3.70
CA VAL A 147 -32.82 -2.91 4.17
C VAL A 147 -31.67 -3.89 3.87
N LYS A 148 -31.85 -5.19 4.15
CA LYS A 148 -30.84 -6.21 3.85
C LYS A 148 -30.56 -6.32 2.35
N LEU A 149 -31.60 -6.27 1.52
CA LEU A 149 -31.45 -6.24 0.06
C LEU A 149 -30.69 -4.99 -0.38
N GLY A 150 -31.07 -3.82 0.13
CA GLY A 150 -30.40 -2.55 -0.18
C GLY A 150 -28.92 -2.55 0.18
N ILE A 151 -28.58 -3.07 1.37
CA ILE A 151 -27.17 -3.25 1.78
C ILE A 151 -26.45 -4.19 0.80
N GLY A 152 -27.05 -5.34 0.47
CA GLY A 152 -26.48 -6.28 -0.50
C GLY A 152 -26.23 -5.65 -1.87
N VAL A 153 -27.17 -4.84 -2.37
CA VAL A 153 -27.06 -4.13 -3.65
C VAL A 153 -25.95 -3.08 -3.60
N VAL A 154 -25.87 -2.27 -2.54
CA VAL A 154 -24.81 -1.26 -2.39
C VAL A 154 -23.44 -1.91 -2.32
N LEU A 155 -23.29 -3.00 -1.56
CA LEU A 155 -22.02 -3.72 -1.46
C LEU A 155 -21.61 -4.36 -2.78
N ALA A 156 -22.55 -4.99 -3.50
CA ALA A 156 -22.29 -5.57 -4.82
C ALA A 156 -21.90 -4.49 -5.84
N PHE A 157 -22.60 -3.35 -5.83
CA PHE A 157 -22.31 -2.24 -6.73
C PHE A 157 -20.97 -1.57 -6.41
N TYR A 158 -20.64 -1.40 -5.13
CA TYR A 158 -19.31 -0.95 -4.70
C TYR A 158 -18.20 -1.88 -5.20
N MET A 159 -18.34 -3.20 -5.01
CA MET A 159 -17.37 -4.17 -5.49
C MET A 159 -17.20 -4.14 -7.01
N PHE A 160 -18.31 -3.98 -7.75
CA PHE A 160 -18.29 -3.86 -9.20
C PHE A 160 -17.54 -2.61 -9.67
N ILE A 161 -17.87 -1.43 -9.11
CA ILE A 161 -17.21 -0.16 -9.44
C ILE A 161 -15.73 -0.17 -9.05
N ALA A 162 -15.40 -0.70 -7.86
CA ALA A 162 -14.02 -0.83 -7.41
C ALA A 162 -13.20 -1.73 -8.35
N CYS A 163 -13.76 -2.86 -8.77
CA CYS A 163 -13.12 -3.78 -9.72
C CYS A 163 -12.91 -3.11 -11.09
N MET A 164 -13.93 -2.45 -11.64
CA MET A 164 -13.83 -1.69 -12.89
C MET A 164 -12.73 -0.64 -12.83
N HIS A 165 -12.67 0.12 -11.74
CA HIS A 165 -11.62 1.12 -11.52
C HIS A 165 -10.23 0.49 -11.47
N THR A 166 -10.05 -0.63 -10.75
CA THR A 166 -8.77 -1.34 -10.70
C THR A 166 -8.34 -1.84 -12.07
N VAL A 167 -9.25 -2.41 -12.87
CA VAL A 167 -8.94 -2.86 -14.24
C VAL A 167 -8.51 -1.69 -15.11
N GLN A 168 -9.27 -0.58 -15.11
CA GLN A 168 -8.90 0.62 -15.86
C GLN A 168 -7.55 1.17 -15.43
N TRP A 169 -7.28 1.23 -14.13
CA TRP A 169 -6.00 1.68 -13.59
C TRP A 169 -4.84 0.79 -14.08
N VAL A 170 -4.99 -0.53 -14.06
CA VAL A 170 -3.98 -1.47 -14.55
C VAL A 170 -3.77 -1.33 -16.07
N GLU A 171 -4.83 -1.14 -16.85
CA GLU A 171 -4.72 -0.99 -18.31
C GLU A 171 -4.12 0.36 -18.73
N THR A 172 -4.46 1.43 -18.02
CA THR A 172 -3.96 2.78 -18.30
C THR A 172 -2.53 2.97 -17.84
N ILE A 173 -2.18 2.39 -16.69
CA ILE A 173 -0.82 2.44 -16.17
C ILE A 173 -0.02 1.33 -16.83
N LYS A 174 0.49 1.66 -18.02
CA LYS A 174 1.61 0.98 -18.69
C LYS A 174 2.93 1.18 -17.93
N ALA A 175 2.91 1.07 -16.60
CA ALA A 175 4.04 1.40 -15.72
C ALA A 175 5.33 0.68 -16.09
N ASN A 176 5.22 -0.46 -16.76
CA ASN A 176 6.36 -1.29 -17.11
C ASN A 176 6.72 -1.24 -18.60
N ASP A 177 5.92 -0.63 -19.48
CA ASP A 177 6.20 -0.66 -20.93
C ASP A 177 7.58 -0.05 -21.22
N HIS A 178 7.83 1.17 -20.73
CA HIS A 178 9.14 1.84 -20.86
C HIS A 178 10.28 1.10 -20.14
N ARG A 179 9.98 0.41 -19.04
CA ARG A 179 10.96 -0.42 -18.34
C ARG A 179 11.34 -1.64 -19.16
N MET A 180 10.38 -2.26 -19.85
CA MET A 180 10.61 -3.43 -20.70
C MET A 180 11.47 -3.08 -21.92
N GLU A 181 11.31 -1.89 -22.49
CA GLU A 181 12.17 -1.39 -23.57
C GLU A 181 13.62 -1.16 -23.07
N ALA A 182 13.79 -0.50 -21.93
CA ALA A 182 15.11 -0.33 -21.32
C ALA A 182 15.76 -1.69 -20.95
N ILE A 183 14.98 -2.63 -20.42
CA ILE A 183 15.44 -4.01 -20.14
C ILE A 183 15.90 -4.71 -21.42
N ALA A 184 15.15 -4.58 -22.51
CA ALA A 184 15.52 -5.17 -23.80
C ALA A 184 16.86 -4.59 -24.31
N PHE A 185 17.07 -3.28 -24.17
CA PHE A 185 18.34 -2.63 -24.48
C PHE A 185 19.49 -3.18 -23.62
N LEU A 186 19.30 -3.28 -22.30
CA LEU A 186 20.32 -3.77 -21.38
C LEU A 186 20.73 -5.21 -21.70
N LYS A 187 19.75 -6.10 -21.91
CA LYS A 187 20.00 -7.50 -22.29
C LYS A 187 20.68 -7.59 -23.66
N GLY A 188 20.22 -6.83 -24.65
CA GLY A 188 20.80 -6.82 -26.00
C GLY A 188 22.25 -6.35 -26.05
N ASN A 189 22.68 -5.53 -25.08
CA ASN A 189 24.04 -4.98 -25.00
C ASN A 189 24.92 -5.65 -23.91
N ASN A 190 24.49 -6.78 -23.35
CA ASN A 190 25.20 -7.53 -22.32
C ASN A 190 25.49 -6.73 -21.03
N TYR A 191 24.60 -5.81 -20.66
CA TYR A 191 24.63 -5.18 -19.34
C TYR A 191 24.00 -6.10 -18.31
N SER A 192 24.77 -6.47 -17.28
CA SER A 192 24.32 -7.39 -16.22
C SER A 192 24.25 -6.75 -14.83
N PHE A 193 24.89 -5.60 -14.63
CA PHE A 193 24.95 -4.93 -13.33
C PHE A 193 24.96 -3.42 -13.45
N GLY A 194 24.22 -2.74 -12.58
CA GLY A 194 24.17 -1.29 -12.52
C GLY A 194 23.64 -0.75 -11.20
N TYR A 195 23.38 0.56 -11.20
CA TYR A 195 22.85 1.29 -10.06
C TYR A 195 21.50 1.93 -10.41
N SER A 196 20.63 2.10 -9.41
CA SER A 196 19.36 2.80 -9.58
C SER A 196 18.80 3.27 -8.25
N THR A 197 17.84 4.18 -8.27
CA THR A 197 17.06 4.50 -7.07
C THR A 197 16.22 3.30 -6.66
N TYR A 198 15.94 3.17 -5.35
CA TYR A 198 15.28 2.00 -4.76
C TYR A 198 13.99 1.56 -5.47
N TRP A 199 13.16 2.51 -5.86
CA TRP A 199 11.85 2.25 -6.47
C TRP A 199 11.96 1.76 -7.92
N ASN A 200 13.09 1.98 -8.59
CA ASN A 200 13.31 1.57 -9.97
C ASN A 200 14.18 0.30 -10.04
N GLY A 201 15.25 0.23 -9.25
CA GLY A 201 16.24 -0.85 -9.27
C GLY A 201 15.64 -2.23 -8.99
N ASN A 202 14.84 -2.34 -7.93
CA ASN A 202 14.24 -3.62 -7.54
C ASN A 202 13.22 -4.12 -8.56
N ILE A 203 12.47 -3.21 -9.21
CA ILE A 203 11.46 -3.59 -10.20
C ILE A 203 12.16 -4.18 -11.43
N VAL A 204 13.21 -3.55 -11.92
CA VAL A 204 13.97 -4.06 -13.08
C VAL A 204 14.66 -5.38 -12.76
N THR A 205 15.28 -5.51 -11.58
CA THR A 205 15.88 -6.79 -11.14
C THR A 205 14.82 -7.90 -11.10
N ALA A 206 13.62 -7.62 -10.60
CA ALA A 206 12.52 -8.57 -10.57
C ALA A 206 11.98 -8.91 -11.98
N LEU A 207 11.78 -7.92 -12.84
CA LEU A 207 11.30 -8.12 -14.22
C LEU A 207 12.28 -8.91 -15.09
N THR A 208 13.58 -8.87 -14.76
CA THR A 208 14.62 -9.62 -15.47
C THR A 208 14.92 -10.99 -14.86
N ASN A 209 14.24 -11.40 -13.78
CA ASN A 209 14.57 -12.60 -13.01
C ASN A 209 16.07 -12.66 -12.64
N GLU A 210 16.61 -11.54 -12.12
CA GLU A 210 18.02 -11.40 -11.70
C GLU A 210 19.05 -11.46 -12.85
N GLU A 211 18.65 -11.50 -14.13
CA GLU A 211 19.61 -11.39 -15.24
C GLU A 211 20.29 -10.00 -15.30
N VAL A 212 19.60 -8.96 -14.82
CA VAL A 212 20.12 -7.61 -14.67
C VAL A 212 19.99 -7.21 -13.21
N GLU A 213 21.11 -7.13 -12.51
CA GLU A 213 21.19 -6.82 -11.09
C GLU A 213 21.37 -5.31 -10.88
N LEU A 214 20.54 -4.70 -10.03
CA LEU A 214 20.66 -3.28 -9.71
C LEU A 214 20.92 -3.05 -8.22
N ALA A 215 22.05 -2.43 -7.92
CA ALA A 215 22.37 -1.92 -6.61
C ALA A 215 21.61 -0.62 -6.34
N ASN A 216 20.83 -0.59 -5.27
CA ASN A 216 20.01 0.57 -4.93
C ASN A 216 20.86 1.66 -4.26
N ILE A 217 20.69 2.89 -4.73
CA ILE A 217 21.26 4.12 -4.16
C ILE A 217 20.15 5.05 -3.68
N LEU A 218 20.47 5.93 -2.73
CA LEU A 218 19.56 6.96 -2.21
C LEU A 218 19.29 8.04 -3.27
N SER A 219 20.36 8.53 -3.91
CA SER A 219 20.27 9.47 -5.01
C SER A 219 21.50 9.36 -5.92
N PRO A 220 21.38 9.75 -7.20
CA PRO A 220 22.52 9.87 -8.12
C PRO A 220 23.55 10.93 -7.70
N GLU A 221 23.17 11.87 -6.83
CA GLU A 221 24.03 12.93 -6.33
C GLU A 221 25.06 12.41 -5.33
N THR A 222 24.61 11.69 -4.29
CA THR A 222 25.49 11.22 -3.22
C THR A 222 26.01 9.81 -3.47
N MET A 223 25.31 9.02 -4.28
CA MET A 223 25.58 7.60 -4.51
C MET A 223 25.57 6.75 -3.22
N ASP A 224 24.98 7.28 -2.14
CA ASP A 224 24.87 6.57 -0.86
C ASP A 224 24.01 5.33 -1.03
N TYR A 225 24.43 4.23 -0.41
CA TYR A 225 23.75 2.95 -0.57
C TYR A 225 22.40 2.92 0.14
N TYR A 226 21.37 2.45 -0.58
CA TYR A 226 20.06 2.18 -0.02
C TYR A 226 19.80 0.68 0.03
N MET A 227 20.25 0.02 1.09
CA MET A 227 20.33 -1.44 1.12
C MET A 227 19.00 -2.16 1.42
N TRP A 228 17.88 -1.46 1.59
CA TRP A 228 16.62 -2.13 1.92
C TRP A 228 16.24 -3.14 0.83
N ASN A 229 15.93 -4.39 1.21
CA ASN A 229 15.51 -5.47 0.32
C ASN A 229 16.49 -5.76 -0.83
N THR A 230 17.80 -5.55 -0.63
CA THR A 230 18.83 -5.86 -1.63
C THR A 230 19.82 -6.90 -1.15
N ASN A 231 20.45 -7.60 -2.08
CA ASN A 231 21.56 -8.49 -1.79
C ASN A 231 22.76 -7.65 -1.32
N LYS A 232 23.31 -7.99 -0.16
CA LYS A 232 24.46 -7.30 0.43
C LYS A 232 25.71 -7.37 -0.43
N GLU A 233 25.86 -8.44 -1.22
CA GLU A 233 27.02 -8.65 -2.09
C GLU A 233 27.15 -7.57 -3.17
N TYR A 234 26.05 -6.94 -3.58
CA TYR A 234 26.05 -5.87 -4.59
C TYR A 234 26.93 -4.68 -4.22
N TYR A 235 27.18 -4.49 -2.92
CA TYR A 235 27.94 -3.37 -2.38
C TYR A 235 29.37 -3.77 -1.96
N VAL A 236 29.76 -5.03 -2.18
CA VAL A 236 31.10 -5.52 -1.89
C VAL A 236 32.02 -5.20 -3.07
N GLU A 237 33.17 -4.61 -2.78
CA GLU A 237 34.17 -4.29 -3.80
C GLU A 237 34.60 -5.57 -4.55
N GLY A 238 34.62 -5.50 -5.89
CA GLY A 238 34.98 -6.63 -6.75
C GLY A 238 33.83 -7.59 -7.06
N TYR A 239 32.61 -7.36 -6.57
CA TYR A 239 31.44 -8.18 -6.91
C TYR A 239 31.14 -8.21 -8.41
N HIS A 240 31.22 -7.05 -9.09
CA HIS A 240 31.19 -6.96 -10.55
C HIS A 240 32.44 -6.27 -11.09
N SER A 241 32.95 -6.80 -12.19
CA SER A 241 34.13 -6.31 -12.91
C SER A 241 33.82 -5.87 -14.35
N ARG A 242 32.55 -5.99 -14.76
CA ARG A 242 32.06 -5.59 -16.09
C ARG A 242 31.63 -4.12 -16.10
N LYS A 243 31.31 -3.61 -17.30
CA LYS A 243 30.76 -2.27 -17.47
C LYS A 243 29.48 -2.12 -16.63
N CYS A 244 29.48 -1.18 -15.70
CA CYS A 244 28.31 -0.79 -14.93
C CYS A 244 27.53 0.31 -15.66
N PHE A 245 26.25 0.42 -15.34
CA PHE A 245 25.38 1.49 -15.82
C PHE A 245 24.56 2.07 -14.66
N ILE A 246 23.87 3.18 -14.92
CA ILE A 246 22.86 3.72 -14.02
C ILE A 246 21.55 3.83 -14.82
N ILE A 247 20.43 3.43 -14.22
CA ILE A 247 19.11 3.58 -14.83
C ILE A 247 18.27 4.55 -13.99
N LEU A 248 17.80 5.60 -14.66
CA LEU A 248 17.03 6.71 -14.09
C LEU A 248 15.77 6.94 -14.91
N THR A 249 14.73 7.47 -14.29
CA THR A 249 13.55 8.00 -15.00
C THR A 249 13.89 9.34 -15.66
N SER A 250 13.08 9.78 -16.62
CA SER A 250 13.25 11.10 -17.24
C SER A 250 13.24 12.24 -16.20
N ASP A 251 12.34 12.13 -15.20
CA ASP A 251 12.23 13.10 -14.11
C ASP A 251 13.50 13.12 -13.24
N GLU A 252 14.07 11.95 -12.96
CA GLU A 252 15.34 11.83 -12.21
C GLU A 252 16.52 12.43 -13.01
N VAL A 253 16.56 12.22 -14.32
CA VAL A 253 17.59 12.83 -15.18
C VAL A 253 17.49 14.36 -15.16
N GLU A 254 16.28 14.91 -15.21
CA GLU A 254 16.07 16.36 -15.12
C GLU A 254 16.45 16.89 -13.73
N GLN A 255 16.02 16.20 -12.67
CA GLN A 255 16.31 16.58 -11.29
C GLN A 255 17.82 16.56 -10.97
N TYR A 256 18.56 15.59 -11.52
CA TYR A 256 19.98 15.37 -11.22
C TYR A 256 20.92 15.76 -12.36
N ALA A 257 20.47 16.57 -13.32
CA ALA A 257 21.19 16.88 -14.55
C ALA A 257 22.63 17.40 -14.33
N GLU A 258 22.88 18.10 -13.23
CA GLU A 258 24.18 18.68 -12.88
C GLU A 258 25.08 17.76 -12.05
N CYS A 259 24.62 16.55 -11.69
CA CYS A 259 25.39 15.66 -10.83
C CYS A 259 26.60 15.04 -11.57
N PRO A 260 27.75 14.86 -10.89
CA PRO A 260 28.97 14.34 -11.53
C PRO A 260 28.80 12.98 -12.22
N VAL A 261 27.94 12.11 -11.69
CA VAL A 261 27.66 10.77 -12.26
C VAL A 261 26.97 10.88 -13.62
N ILE A 262 26.10 11.88 -13.80
CA ILE A 262 25.41 12.12 -15.08
C ILE A 262 26.33 12.85 -16.05
N LEU A 263 27.02 13.90 -15.60
CA LEU A 263 27.94 14.68 -16.43
C LEU A 263 29.17 13.88 -16.92
N GLY A 264 29.67 12.96 -16.10
CA GLY A 264 30.79 12.07 -16.43
C GLY A 264 30.37 10.78 -17.14
N GLY A 265 29.07 10.51 -17.24
CA GLY A 265 28.49 9.34 -17.88
C GLY A 265 28.27 9.54 -19.38
N ASN A 266 27.99 8.44 -20.09
CA ASN A 266 27.48 8.49 -21.46
C ASN A 266 26.02 8.05 -21.46
N ILE A 267 25.15 8.85 -22.08
CA ILE A 267 23.76 8.47 -22.34
C ILE A 267 23.76 7.43 -23.46
N VAL A 268 23.18 6.26 -23.20
CA VAL A 268 23.20 5.11 -24.12
C VAL A 268 21.81 4.64 -24.55
N TYR A 269 20.75 5.11 -23.89
CA TYR A 269 19.34 4.83 -24.16
C TYR A 269 18.49 6.00 -23.68
#